data_AF-A0A1C3VS05-F1
#
_entry.id   AF-A0A1C3VS05-F1
#
_cell.length_a   1.000
_cell.length_b   1.000
_cell.length_c   1.000
_cell.angle_alpha   90.00
_cell.angle_beta   90.00
_cell.angle_gamma   90.00
#
_symmetry.space_group_name_H-M   'P 1'
#
loop_
_entity.id
_entity.type
_entity.pdbx_description
1 polymer ?
#
loop_
_entity_poly.entity_id
_entity_poly.type
_entity_poly.pdbx_seq_one_letter_code
_entity_poly.pdbx_strand_id
1 'polypeptide(L)' 'MTEPSEMIAWLDRRIASAMTWLDNFGRGSKRPRPETEISSKEYDVRMFEEIRDAYVKALDRKGQAA' A
#
# COMPACT_ATOMS: atom_id res chain seq x y z
N MET A 1 4.01 -14.46 -15.58
CA MET A 1 4.19 -13.80 -14.26
C MET A 1 4.21 -12.31 -14.51
N THR A 2 3.58 -11.51 -13.65
CA THR A 2 3.68 -10.04 -13.70
C THR A 2 5.14 -9.62 -13.53
N GLU A 3 5.61 -8.64 -14.30
CA GLU A 3 6.98 -8.16 -14.15
C GLU A 3 7.19 -7.56 -12.75
N PRO A 4 8.37 -7.72 -12.11
CA PRO A 4 8.58 -7.21 -10.76
C PRO A 4 8.34 -5.70 -10.60
N SER A 5 8.71 -4.92 -11.62
CA SER A 5 8.47 -3.48 -11.66
C SER A 5 6.97 -3.16 -11.74
N GLU A 6 6.19 -3.95 -12.48
CA GLU A 6 4.74 -3.81 -12.57
C GLU A 6 4.06 -4.10 -11.24
N MET A 7 4.52 -5.11 -10.48
CA MET A 7 4.00 -5.42 -9.15
C MET A 7 4.28 -4.27 -8.16
N ILE A 8 5.50 -3.72 -8.16
CA ILE A 8 5.85 -2.57 -7.31
C ILE A 8 4.99 -1.36 -7.67
N ALA A 9 4.89 -1.03 -8.96
CA ALA A 9 4.06 0.08 -9.42
C ALA A 9 2.58 -0.10 -9.07
N TRP A 10 2.07 -1.34 -9.07
CA TRP A 10 0.72 -1.64 -8.63
C TRP A 10 0.54 -1.39 -7.12
N LEU A 11 1.47 -1.86 -6.29
CA LEU A 11 1.46 -1.61 -4.83
C LEU A 11 1.52 -0.11 -4.51
N ASP A 12 2.40 0.64 -5.18
CA ASP A 12 2.53 2.09 -5.02
C ASP A 12 1.20 2.82 -5.32
N ARG A 13 0.51 2.43 -6.40
CA ARG A 13 -0.80 3.00 -6.73
C ARG A 13 -1.88 2.66 -5.69
N ARG A 14 -1.86 1.44 -5.14
CA ARG A 14 -2.81 1.02 -4.09
C ARG A 14 -2.61 1.81 -2.81
N ILE A 15 -1.36 2.00 -2.39
CA ILE A 15 -0.99 2.82 -1.25
C ILE A 15 -1.45 4.27 -1.46
N ALA A 16 -1.08 4.89 -2.59
CA ALA A 16 -1.44 6.27 -2.89
C ALA A 16 -2.97 6.47 -2.94
N SER A 17 -3.71 5.51 -3.51
CA SER A 17 -5.17 5.54 -3.55
C SER A 17 -5.79 5.47 -2.15
N ALA A 18 -5.28 4.61 -1.27
CA ALA A 18 -5.78 4.48 0.09
C ALA A 18 -5.45 5.72 0.95
N MET A 19 -4.23 6.27 0.81
CA MET A 19 -3.87 7.54 1.46
C MET A 19 -4.73 8.70 0.99
N THR A 20 -4.96 8.83 -0.32
CA THR A 20 -5.86 9.88 -0.87
C THR A 20 -7.28 9.74 -0.31
N TRP A 21 -7.76 8.50 -0.15
CA TRP A 21 -9.05 8.28 0.47
C TRP A 21 -9.05 8.73 1.94
N LEU A 22 -8.01 8.39 2.71
CA LEU A 22 -7.89 8.78 4.12
C LEU A 22 -7.75 10.29 4.31
N ASP A 23 -7.10 11.01 3.40
CA ASP A 23 -7.02 12.47 3.45
C ASP A 23 -8.41 13.11 3.30
N ASN A 24 -9.23 12.57 2.40
CA ASN A 24 -10.57 13.08 2.14
C ASN A 24 -11.62 12.65 3.18
N PHE A 25 -11.44 11.47 3.77
CA PHE A 25 -12.51 10.75 4.51
C PHE A 25 -12.08 10.16 5.85
N GLY A 26 -10.80 10.31 6.23
CA GLY A 26 -10.23 9.78 7.47
C GLY A 26 -10.63 10.58 8.71
N ARG A 27 -10.03 10.21 9.85
CA ARG A 27 -10.29 10.88 11.14
C ARG A 27 -9.86 12.35 11.03
N GLY A 28 -10.77 13.26 11.36
CA GLY A 28 -10.51 14.71 11.28
C GLY A 28 -10.76 15.36 9.92
N SER A 29 -11.17 14.59 8.90
CA SER A 29 -11.63 15.15 7.63
C SER A 29 -12.95 15.91 7.80
N LYS A 30 -13.33 16.74 6.81
CA LYS A 30 -14.62 17.45 6.82
C LYS A 30 -15.83 16.52 6.71
N ARG A 31 -15.64 15.28 6.25
CA ARG A 31 -16.68 14.27 6.02
C ARG A 31 -16.15 12.88 6.38
N PRO A 32 -15.89 12.62 7.68
CA PRO A 32 -15.32 11.36 8.08
C PRO A 32 -16.28 10.21 7.78
N ARG A 33 -15.74 9.12 7.24
CA ARG A 33 -16.49 7.88 7.01
C ARG A 33 -16.54 7.04 8.30
N PRO A 34 -17.37 5.99 8.35
CA PRO A 34 -17.42 5.11 9.51
C PRO A 34 -16.04 4.59 9.93
N GLU A 35 -15.83 4.47 11.24
CA GLU A 35 -14.56 4.04 11.83
C GLU A 35 -14.07 2.69 11.29
N THR A 36 -14.99 1.80 10.95
CA THR A 36 -14.68 0.50 10.32
C THR A 36 -14.09 0.64 8.92
N GLU A 37 -14.58 1.60 8.10
CA GLU A 37 -14.04 1.90 6.78
C GLU A 37 -12.65 2.55 6.90
N ILE A 38 -12.50 3.50 7.83
CA ILE A 38 -11.24 4.18 8.10
C ILE A 38 -10.18 3.18 8.55
N SER A 39 -10.48 2.36 9.57
CA SER A 39 -9.58 1.34 10.09
C SER A 39 -9.18 0.32 9.03
N SER A 40 -10.10 -0.06 8.14
CA SER A 40 -9.79 -0.93 7.00
C SER A 40 -8.81 -0.27 6.03
N LYS A 41 -8.94 1.03 5.76
CA LYS A 41 -8.04 1.76 4.85
C LYS A 41 -6.66 1.99 5.47
N GLU A 42 -6.58 2.25 6.76
CA GLU A 42 -5.32 2.31 7.51
C GLU A 42 -4.61 0.95 7.52
N TYR A 43 -5.37 -0.12 7.72
CA TYR A 43 -4.86 -1.48 7.62
C TYR A 43 -4.34 -1.79 6.21
N ASP A 44 -5.09 -1.44 5.16
CA ASP A 44 -4.69 -1.62 3.76
C ASP A 44 -3.35 -0.94 3.48
N VAL A 45 -3.18 0.32 3.87
CA VAL A 45 -1.90 1.06 3.68
C VAL A 45 -0.75 0.32 4.34
N ARG A 46 -0.88 -0.01 5.63
CA ARG A 46 0.17 -0.71 6.38
C ARG A 46 0.54 -2.04 5.73
N MET A 47 -0.45 -2.83 5.33
CA MET A 47 -0.21 -4.13 4.69
C MET A 47 0.44 -3.99 3.32
N PHE A 48 0.03 -3.02 2.50
CA PHE A 48 0.63 -2.83 1.18
C PHE A 48 2.08 -2.34 1.28
N GLU A 49 2.38 -1.47 2.24
CA GLU A 49 3.76 -1.04 2.52
C GLU A 49 4.63 -2.23 2.96
N GLU A 50 4.14 -3.08 3.87
CA GLU A 50 4.87 -4.26 4.32
C GLU A 50 5.13 -5.25 3.17
N ILE A 51 4.12 -5.52 2.33
CA ILE A 51 4.23 -6.40 1.17
C ILE A 51 5.24 -5.83 0.17
N ARG A 52 5.18 -4.53 -0.11
CA ARG A 52 6.10 -3.84 -1.02
C ARG A 52 7.54 -3.99 -0.56
N ASP A 53 7.81 -3.72 0.71
CA ASP A 53 9.15 -3.81 1.28
C ASP A 53 9.66 -5.24 1.30
N ALA A 54 8.82 -6.21 1.65
CA ALA A 54 9.17 -7.62 1.60
C ALA A 54 9.48 -8.08 0.16
N TYR A 55 8.69 -7.60 -0.81
CA TYR A 55 8.87 -7.92 -2.22
C TYR A 55 10.19 -7.37 -2.77
N VAL A 56 10.49 -6.10 -2.51
CA VAL A 56 11.78 -5.48 -2.90
C VAL A 56 12.96 -6.23 -2.28
N LYS A 57 12.91 -6.53 -0.97
CA LYS A 57 13.95 -7.33 -0.30
C LYS A 57 14.13 -8.71 -0.93
N ALA A 58 13.05 -9.35 -1.38
CA ALA A 58 13.13 -10.65 -2.04
C ALA A 58 13.78 -10.55 -3.43
N LEU A 59 13.49 -9.50 -4.19
CA LEU A 59 14.12 -9.24 -5.48
C LEU A 59 15.62 -8.98 -5.34
N ASP A 60 16.01 -8.15 -4.36
CA ASP A 60 17.42 -7.85 -4.09
C ASP A 60 18.21 -9.11 -3.75
N ARG A 61 17.67 -9.97 -2.88
CA ARG A 61 18.27 -11.28 -2.55
C ARG A 61 18.44 -12.16 -3.78
N LYS A 62 17.44 -12.17 -4.68
CA LYS A 62 17.50 -12.94 -5.92
C LYS A 62 18.56 -12.38 -6.88
N GLY A 63 18.71 -11.06 -6.96
CA GLY A 63 19.72 -10.39 -7.77
C GLY A 63 21.15 -10.59 -7.25
N GLN A 64 21.34 -10.71 -5.93
CA GLN A 64 22.64 -11.00 -5.31
C GLN A 64 23.07 -12.47 -5.42
N ALA A 65 22.13 -13.38 -5.63
CA ALA A 65 22.38 -14.81 -5.79
C ALA A 65 22.60 -15.23 -7.27
N ALA A 66 22.62 -14.28 -8.20
CA ALA A 66 22.75 -14.47 -9.64
C ALA A 66 24.15 -14.14 -10.14
#